data_AF-A0A8T9BP47-F1
#
_entry.id   AF-A0A8T9BP47-F1
#
_cell.length_a   1.000
_cell.length_b   1.000
_cell.length_c   1.000
_cell.angle_alpha   90.00
_cell.angle_beta   90.00
_cell.angle_gamma   90.00
#
_symmetry.space_group_name_H-M   'P 1'
#
loop_
_entity.id
_entity.type
_entity.pdbx_description
1 polymer ?
#
loop_
_entity_poly.entity_id
_entity_poly.type
_entity_poly.pdbx_seq_one_letter_code
_entity_poly.pdbx_strand_id
1 'polypeptide(L)'
;MASPNPIVFTAPGLGPDMSIEVFKQIFHVNSMVLKIHSEYFRNYLDSPDKAPAGSVSGAFRYEWVTLVDEDGKGWCLTAKEKVSRLIQPESQAKPFKDDKDEQVNAFKIILEASHSLPINIKDARELCMITELADFYRMLPVMSNALNGVFYNNPKFISTIREDCATLLEAAYKLKNKALFKECFVHVMGPWSNPS
;
A
#
# COMPACT_ATOMS: atom_id res chain seq x y z
N MET A 1 -20.48 -8.28 -15.00
CA MET A 1 -19.21 -7.58 -15.29
C MET A 1 -18.10 -8.51 -14.85
N ALA A 2 -17.14 -8.85 -15.72
CA ALA A 2 -16.05 -9.77 -15.37
C ALA A 2 -15.22 -9.17 -14.23
N SER A 3 -14.92 -9.96 -13.20
CA SER A 3 -13.96 -9.57 -12.17
C SER A 3 -12.60 -9.30 -12.82
N PRO A 4 -11.85 -8.26 -12.41
CA PRO A 4 -10.52 -8.01 -12.93
C PRO A 4 -9.64 -9.25 -12.79
N ASN A 5 -8.75 -9.48 -13.76
CA ASN A 5 -7.79 -10.58 -13.66
C ASN A 5 -6.92 -10.39 -12.41
N PRO A 6 -6.72 -11.45 -11.60
CA PRO A 6 -5.86 -11.37 -10.42
C PRO A 6 -4.42 -11.00 -10.79
N ILE A 7 -3.83 -10.09 -10.02
CA ILE A 7 -2.41 -9.76 -10.12
C ILE A 7 -1.67 -10.69 -9.15
N VAL A 8 -0.79 -11.53 -9.68
CA VAL A 8 -0.09 -12.56 -8.91
C VAL A 8 1.34 -12.13 -8.62
N PHE A 9 1.69 -12.06 -7.34
CA PHE A 9 3.06 -11.90 -6.89
C PHE A 9 3.62 -13.24 -6.44
N THR A 10 4.84 -13.54 -6.90
CA THR A 10 5.54 -14.79 -6.58
C THR A 10 6.86 -14.47 -5.91
N ALA A 11 7.31 -15.37 -5.03
CA ALA A 11 8.63 -15.31 -4.43
C ALA A 11 9.34 -16.66 -4.66
N PRO A 12 10.68 -16.69 -4.74
CA PRO A 12 11.41 -17.93 -5.01
C PRO A 12 11.06 -19.03 -4.01
N GLY A 13 10.54 -20.16 -4.51
CA GLY A 13 10.15 -21.31 -3.70
C GLY A 13 8.85 -21.14 -2.89
N LEU A 14 8.14 -20.02 -3.03
CA LEU A 14 6.90 -19.72 -2.31
C LEU A 14 5.77 -19.40 -3.29
N GLY A 15 4.75 -20.26 -3.34
CA GLY A 15 3.49 -20.00 -4.05
C GLY A 15 2.59 -19.03 -3.29
N PRO A 16 1.61 -18.40 -3.95
CA PRO A 16 0.64 -17.54 -3.28
C PRO A 16 -0.27 -18.39 -2.37
N ASP A 17 -0.42 -17.97 -1.11
CA ASP A 17 -1.30 -18.59 -0.11
C ASP A 17 -2.32 -17.60 0.45
N MET A 18 -2.32 -16.35 -0.02
CA MET A 18 -3.19 -15.28 0.41
C MET A 18 -3.81 -14.55 -0.80
N SER A 19 -5.11 -14.30 -0.74
CA SER A 19 -5.86 -13.47 -1.68
C SER A 19 -6.30 -12.18 -0.99
N ILE A 20 -5.98 -11.04 -1.58
CA ILE A 20 -6.33 -9.70 -1.08
C ILE A 20 -7.14 -8.99 -2.15
N GLU A 21 -8.40 -8.66 -1.86
CA GLU A 21 -9.23 -7.83 -2.72
C GLU A 21 -9.18 -6.37 -2.24
N VAL A 22 -8.59 -5.49 -3.06
CA VAL A 22 -8.60 -4.05 -2.84
C VAL A 22 -9.52 -3.42 -3.87
N PHE A 23 -10.65 -2.85 -3.45
CA PHE A 23 -11.62 -2.18 -4.32
C PHE A 23 -11.92 -2.93 -5.63
N LYS A 24 -12.16 -4.25 -5.55
CA LYS A 24 -12.39 -5.22 -6.67
C LYS A 24 -11.15 -5.73 -7.40
N GLN A 25 -9.97 -5.11 -7.25
CA GLN A 25 -8.74 -5.68 -7.76
C GLN A 25 -8.26 -6.78 -6.81
N ILE A 26 -8.07 -7.98 -7.36
CA ILE A 26 -7.57 -9.13 -6.59
C ILE A 26 -6.06 -9.22 -6.74
N PHE A 27 -5.37 -9.39 -5.61
CA PHE A 27 -3.94 -9.67 -5.52
C PHE A 27 -3.74 -11.05 -4.89
N HIS A 28 -2.99 -11.92 -5.57
CA HIS A 28 -2.52 -13.17 -4.98
C HIS A 28 -1.08 -12.99 -4.52
N VAL A 29 -0.84 -13.19 -3.25
CA VAL A 29 0.47 -12.96 -2.61
C VAL A 29 0.82 -14.12 -1.69
N ASN A 30 2.08 -14.18 -1.28
CA ASN A 30 2.50 -15.05 -0.20
C ASN A 30 2.49 -14.29 1.14
N SER A 31 1.81 -14.85 2.13
CA SER A 31 1.62 -14.28 3.46
C SER A 31 2.96 -14.10 4.20
N MET A 32 3.95 -14.97 3.98
CA MET A 32 5.26 -14.86 4.62
C MET A 32 5.99 -13.59 4.18
N VAL A 33 5.92 -13.23 2.89
CA VAL A 33 6.54 -12.00 2.37
C VAL A 33 5.99 -10.78 3.09
N LEU A 34 4.65 -10.73 3.26
CA LEU A 34 4.02 -9.64 4.01
C LEU A 34 4.42 -9.64 5.49
N LYS A 35 4.47 -10.79 6.15
CA LYS A 35 4.89 -10.89 7.58
C LYS A 35 6.33 -10.45 7.82
N ILE A 36 7.23 -10.67 6.85
CA ILE A 36 8.62 -10.21 6.89
C ILE A 36 8.67 -8.68 6.86
N HIS A 37 7.89 -8.05 5.98
CA HIS A 37 7.96 -6.60 5.74
C HIS A 37 6.99 -5.75 6.55
N SER A 38 6.02 -6.37 7.25
CA SER A 38 4.97 -5.68 7.98
C SER A 38 4.75 -6.30 9.35
N GLU A 39 4.96 -5.48 10.39
CA GLU A 39 4.55 -5.84 11.74
C GLU A 39 3.02 -6.02 11.84
N TYR A 40 2.25 -5.23 11.11
CA TYR A 40 0.81 -5.36 11.05
C TYR A 40 0.41 -6.77 10.59
N PHE A 41 0.89 -7.22 9.43
CA PHE A 41 0.54 -8.55 8.92
C PHE A 41 1.08 -9.67 9.81
N ARG A 42 2.26 -9.50 10.41
CA ARG A 42 2.82 -10.46 11.39
C ARG A 42 1.91 -10.67 12.61
N ASN A 43 1.34 -9.60 13.16
CA ASN A 43 0.52 -9.68 14.36
C ASN A 43 -0.94 -10.05 14.06
N TYR A 44 -1.47 -9.62 12.91
CA TYR A 44 -2.90 -9.73 12.62
C TYR A 44 -3.28 -10.94 11.78
N LEU A 45 -2.41 -11.49 10.93
CA LEU A 45 -2.80 -12.63 10.07
C LEU A 45 -3.12 -13.89 10.88
N ASP A 46 -2.38 -14.15 11.95
CA ASP A 46 -2.54 -15.34 12.79
C ASP A 46 -3.31 -15.06 14.10
N SER A 47 -3.85 -13.84 14.26
CA SER A 47 -4.68 -13.51 15.42
C SER A 47 -5.96 -14.36 15.41
N PRO A 48 -6.43 -14.90 16.56
CA PRO A 48 -7.64 -15.72 16.63
C PRO A 48 -8.88 -15.07 16.01
N ASP A 49 -8.97 -13.73 16.05
CA ASP A 49 -10.08 -12.95 15.46
C ASP A 49 -10.04 -12.89 13.92
N LYS A 50 -8.90 -13.27 13.31
CA LYS A 50 -8.63 -13.18 11.87
C LYS A 50 -8.11 -14.50 11.27
N ALA A 51 -7.79 -15.47 12.10
CA ALA A 51 -7.41 -16.81 11.69
C ALA A 51 -8.60 -17.45 10.97
N PRO A 52 -8.38 -18.12 9.82
CA PRO A 52 -9.44 -18.83 9.15
C PRO A 52 -10.01 -19.85 10.13
N ALA A 53 -11.32 -19.76 10.39
CA ALA A 53 -12.01 -20.73 11.22
C ALA A 53 -12.05 -22.06 10.48
N GLY A 54 -10.96 -22.86 10.56
CA GLY A 54 -10.84 -24.20 10.01
C GLY A 54 -11.24 -24.33 8.54
N SER A 55 -10.26 -24.34 7.63
CA SER A 55 -10.36 -24.93 6.29
C SER A 55 -11.69 -24.65 5.55
N VAL A 56 -11.98 -23.39 5.28
CA VAL A 56 -13.23 -23.02 4.60
C VAL A 56 -13.02 -23.02 3.08
N SER A 57 -13.11 -24.19 2.43
CA SER A 57 -13.47 -24.39 1.01
C SER A 57 -12.74 -23.56 -0.10
N GLY A 58 -11.79 -22.70 0.22
CA GLY A 58 -11.12 -21.76 -0.67
C GLY A 58 -9.70 -22.20 -1.00
N ALA A 59 -9.23 -21.81 -2.19
CA ALA A 59 -7.88 -22.16 -2.67
C ALA A 59 -6.75 -21.47 -1.87
N PHE A 60 -7.06 -20.46 -1.04
CA PHE A 60 -6.08 -19.66 -0.30
C PHE A 60 -6.28 -19.80 1.22
N ARG A 61 -5.17 -19.77 1.98
CA ARG A 61 -5.16 -19.82 3.44
C ARG A 61 -5.73 -18.56 4.07
N TYR A 62 -5.52 -17.41 3.44
CA TYR A 62 -6.06 -16.13 3.90
C TYR A 62 -6.81 -15.44 2.75
N GLU A 63 -8.04 -15.02 3.00
CA GLU A 63 -8.81 -14.20 2.07
C GLU A 63 -9.20 -12.89 2.75
N TRP A 64 -8.66 -11.77 2.27
CA TRP A 64 -8.86 -10.45 2.85
C TRP A 64 -9.50 -9.51 1.83
N VAL A 65 -10.36 -8.62 2.28
CA VAL A 65 -11.09 -7.66 1.45
C VAL A 65 -11.04 -6.25 2.04
N THR A 66 -11.24 -5.24 1.21
CA THR A 66 -11.44 -3.85 1.65
C THR A 66 -12.67 -3.74 2.54
N LEU A 67 -12.49 -3.14 3.72
CA LEU A 67 -13.54 -2.57 4.54
C LEU A 67 -13.37 -1.05 4.54
N VAL A 68 -14.42 -0.35 4.13
CA VAL A 68 -14.45 1.13 4.13
C VAL A 68 -14.95 1.60 5.49
N ASP A 69 -14.30 2.63 6.04
CA ASP A 69 -14.66 3.20 7.34
C ASP A 69 -16.03 3.90 7.30
N GLU A 70 -16.64 4.11 8.46
CA GLU A 70 -18.00 4.67 8.57
C GLU A 70 -18.14 6.08 7.96
N ASP A 71 -17.05 6.84 7.88
CA ASP A 71 -17.02 8.17 7.30
C ASP A 71 -16.82 8.17 5.77
N GLY A 72 -16.49 7.02 5.19
CA GLY A 72 -16.19 6.81 3.77
C GLY A 72 -14.87 7.42 3.30
N LYS A 73 -14.02 7.91 4.22
CA LYS A 73 -12.73 8.55 3.92
C LYS A 73 -11.55 7.60 4.10
N GLY A 74 -11.65 6.67 5.03
CA GLY A 74 -10.64 5.65 5.27
C GLY A 74 -11.05 4.27 4.76
N TRP A 75 -10.07 3.39 4.64
CA TRP A 75 -10.29 1.96 4.40
C TRP A 75 -9.18 1.13 5.03
N CYS A 76 -9.50 -0.12 5.36
CA CYS A 76 -8.52 -1.09 5.82
C CYS A 76 -8.81 -2.48 5.26
N LEU A 77 -7.85 -3.39 5.37
CA LEU A 77 -8.08 -4.79 5.04
C LEU A 77 -8.61 -5.57 6.24
N THR A 78 -9.56 -6.46 5.97
CA THR A 78 -10.12 -7.39 6.96
C THR A 78 -10.33 -8.77 6.35
N ALA A 79 -10.40 -9.81 7.19
CA ALA A 79 -10.77 -11.15 6.75
C ALA A 79 -12.16 -11.14 6.10
N LYS A 80 -12.27 -11.77 4.92
CA LYS A 80 -13.50 -11.88 4.12
C LYS A 80 -14.64 -12.51 4.92
N GLU A 81 -14.33 -13.53 5.70
CA GLU A 81 -15.28 -14.23 6.59
C GLU A 81 -15.95 -13.30 7.60
N LYS A 82 -15.19 -12.33 8.15
CA LYS A 82 -15.73 -11.33 9.09
C LYS A 82 -16.73 -10.42 8.39
N VAL A 83 -16.45 -10.01 7.16
CA VAL A 83 -17.36 -9.19 6.36
C VAL A 83 -18.63 -9.96 6.03
N SER A 84 -18.53 -11.22 5.62
CA SER A 84 -19.70 -12.08 5.38
C SER A 84 -20.59 -12.27 6.62
N ARG A 85 -20.02 -12.23 7.84
CA ARG A 85 -20.78 -12.31 9.10
C ARG A 85 -21.38 -10.98 9.54
N LEU A 86 -20.77 -9.85 9.17
CA LEU A 86 -21.19 -8.50 9.58
C LEU A 86 -22.19 -7.87 8.62
N ILE A 87 -22.13 -8.20 7.32
CA ILE A 87 -23.07 -7.68 6.33
C ILE A 87 -24.40 -8.45 6.46
N GLN A 88 -25.35 -7.85 7.18
CA GLN A 88 -26.77 -8.07 6.90
C GLN A 88 -27.08 -7.51 5.50
N PRO A 89 -27.95 -8.16 4.70
CA PRO A 89 -28.17 -7.80 3.29
C PRO A 89 -28.60 -6.35 3.03
N GLU A 90 -29.05 -5.62 4.07
CA GLU A 90 -29.45 -4.21 4.00
C GLU A 90 -28.35 -3.18 4.32
N SER A 91 -27.17 -3.58 4.84
CA SER A 91 -26.09 -2.63 5.14
C SER A 91 -25.18 -2.44 3.93
N GLN A 92 -25.62 -1.58 3.01
CA GLN A 92 -24.77 -1.09 1.93
C GLN A 92 -23.54 -0.40 2.53
N ALA A 93 -22.38 -1.06 2.47
CA ALA A 93 -21.10 -0.45 2.82
C ALA A 93 -21.01 0.89 2.09
N LYS A 94 -20.82 1.98 2.83
CA LYS A 94 -20.80 3.33 2.25
C LYS A 94 -19.76 3.38 1.13
N PRO A 95 -20.06 4.06 0.02
CA PRO A 95 -19.10 4.19 -1.06
C PRO A 95 -17.89 4.98 -0.54
N PHE A 96 -16.70 4.42 -0.73
CA PHE A 96 -15.45 5.14 -0.55
C PHE A 96 -15.46 6.39 -1.42
N LYS A 97 -15.09 7.53 -0.82
CA LYS A 97 -15.26 8.87 -1.41
C LYS A 97 -14.13 9.27 -2.35
N ASP A 98 -12.93 8.74 -2.14
CA ASP A 98 -11.76 9.06 -2.96
C ASP A 98 -11.59 8.08 -4.14
N ASP A 99 -10.54 8.31 -4.93
CA ASP A 99 -10.23 7.50 -6.10
C ASP A 99 -9.76 6.09 -5.69
N LYS A 100 -10.58 5.09 -6.00
CA LYS A 100 -10.31 3.69 -5.70
C LYS A 100 -9.14 3.14 -6.51
N ASP A 101 -8.98 3.58 -7.75
CA ASP A 101 -7.94 3.06 -8.66
C ASP A 101 -6.57 3.56 -8.21
N GLU A 102 -6.49 4.78 -7.68
CA GLU A 102 -5.26 5.30 -7.07
C GLU A 102 -4.87 4.54 -5.80
N GLN A 103 -5.84 4.23 -4.94
CA GLN A 103 -5.61 3.43 -3.73
C GLN A 103 -5.16 1.99 -4.08
N VAL A 104 -5.77 1.39 -5.10
CA VAL A 104 -5.36 0.09 -5.65
C VAL A 104 -3.93 0.17 -6.17
N ASN A 105 -3.58 1.21 -6.93
CA ASN A 105 -2.23 1.38 -7.47
C ASN A 105 -1.19 1.62 -6.36
N ALA A 106 -1.51 2.46 -5.38
CA ALA A 106 -0.63 2.71 -4.25
C ALA A 106 -0.36 1.43 -3.45
N PHE A 107 -1.40 0.63 -3.18
CA PHE A 107 -1.24 -0.67 -2.52
C PHE A 107 -0.45 -1.66 -3.39
N LYS A 108 -0.69 -1.69 -4.70
CA LYS A 108 0.09 -2.50 -5.65
C LYS A 108 1.58 -2.16 -5.61
N ILE A 109 1.94 -0.88 -5.55
CA ILE A 109 3.34 -0.44 -5.44
C ILE A 109 3.99 -0.94 -4.14
N ILE A 110 3.25 -0.95 -3.03
CA ILE A 110 3.73 -1.53 -1.76
C ILE A 110 3.99 -3.04 -1.91
N LEU A 111 3.10 -3.77 -2.60
CA LEU A 111 3.31 -5.19 -2.89
C LEU A 111 4.51 -5.42 -3.81
N GLU A 112 4.69 -4.61 -4.85
CA GLU A 112 5.86 -4.65 -5.75
C GLU A 112 7.15 -4.44 -4.96
N ALA A 113 7.20 -3.40 -4.12
CA ALA A 113 8.35 -3.14 -3.25
C ALA A 113 8.66 -4.32 -2.31
N SER A 114 7.62 -4.95 -1.75
CA SER A 114 7.77 -6.12 -0.87
C SER A 114 8.32 -7.35 -1.56
N HIS A 115 8.10 -7.47 -2.88
CA HIS A 115 8.63 -8.56 -3.69
C HIS A 115 9.92 -8.15 -4.43
N SER A 116 10.54 -7.02 -4.04
CA SER A 116 11.74 -6.48 -4.69
C SER A 116 11.59 -6.25 -6.20
N LEU A 117 10.37 -5.93 -6.64
CA LEU A 117 10.08 -5.58 -8.02
C LEU A 117 10.33 -4.09 -8.26
N PRO A 118 10.67 -3.68 -9.50
CA PRO A 118 10.78 -2.26 -9.84
C PRO A 118 9.45 -1.54 -9.60
N ILE A 119 9.50 -0.41 -8.89
CA ILE A 119 8.33 0.43 -8.65
C ILE A 119 8.40 1.70 -9.51
N ASN A 120 7.24 2.20 -9.92
CA ASN A 120 7.12 3.43 -10.68
C ASN A 120 6.13 4.37 -10.01
N ILE A 121 6.65 5.50 -9.52
CA ILE A 121 5.88 6.56 -8.87
C ILE A 121 5.67 7.70 -9.87
N LYS A 122 4.42 8.13 -10.05
CA LYS A 122 4.02 9.15 -11.01
C LYS A 122 4.34 10.55 -10.53
N ASP A 123 3.91 10.88 -9.32
CA ASP A 123 3.95 12.23 -8.76
C ASP A 123 4.05 12.22 -7.22
N ALA A 124 4.18 13.42 -6.65
CA ALA A 124 4.33 13.60 -5.21
C ALA A 124 3.10 13.14 -4.41
N ARG A 125 1.91 13.33 -4.96
CA ARG A 125 0.65 12.96 -4.33
C ARG A 125 0.52 11.45 -4.21
N GLU A 126 0.90 10.71 -5.25
CA GLU A 126 0.96 9.24 -5.22
C GLU A 126 1.97 8.76 -4.18
N LEU A 127 3.16 9.38 -4.07
CA LEU A 127 4.12 9.04 -3.02
C LEU A 127 3.58 9.31 -1.60
N CYS A 128 2.87 10.41 -1.39
CA CYS A 128 2.25 10.69 -0.10
C CYS A 128 1.21 9.63 0.26
N MET A 129 0.36 9.24 -0.70
CA MET A 129 -0.63 8.17 -0.50
C MET A 129 0.03 6.82 -0.19
N ILE A 130 1.07 6.44 -0.92
CA ILE A 130 1.85 5.23 -0.64
C ILE A 130 2.47 5.29 0.75
N THR A 131 2.97 6.46 1.17
CA THR A 131 3.59 6.65 2.47
C THR A 131 2.58 6.49 3.61
N GLU A 132 1.38 7.07 3.48
CA GLU A 132 0.30 6.91 4.45
C GLU A 132 -0.16 5.44 4.57
N LEU A 133 -0.35 4.75 3.44
CA LEU A 133 -0.69 3.32 3.44
C LEU A 133 0.43 2.48 4.05
N ALA A 134 1.69 2.80 3.74
CA ALA A 134 2.84 2.11 4.30
C ALA A 134 3.00 2.37 5.80
N ASP A 135 2.68 3.56 6.31
CA ASP A 135 2.68 3.80 7.76
C ASP A 135 1.57 2.98 8.44
N PHE A 136 0.35 2.99 7.88
CA PHE A 136 -0.78 2.23 8.41
C PHE A 136 -0.49 0.73 8.49
N TYR A 137 0.00 0.13 7.40
CA TYR A 137 0.36 -1.29 7.36
C TYR A 137 1.76 -1.58 7.94
N ARG A 138 2.45 -0.60 8.54
CA ARG A 138 3.80 -0.76 9.15
C ARG A 138 4.86 -1.30 8.17
N MET A 139 4.87 -0.75 6.97
CA MET A 139 5.71 -1.09 5.82
C MET A 139 6.62 0.07 5.35
N LEU A 140 6.77 1.15 6.12
CA LEU A 140 7.67 2.25 5.78
C LEU A 140 9.12 1.82 5.43
N PRO A 141 9.74 0.85 6.14
CA PRO A 141 11.12 0.45 5.83
C PRO A 141 11.29 -0.15 4.43
N VAL A 142 10.34 -0.98 3.98
CA VAL A 142 10.41 -1.59 2.64
C VAL A 142 10.22 -0.54 1.55
N MET A 143 9.31 0.41 1.76
CA MET A 143 9.13 1.52 0.83
C MET A 143 10.33 2.46 0.78
N SER A 144 10.93 2.79 1.92
CA SER A 144 12.15 3.60 1.97
C SER A 144 13.30 2.96 1.19
N ASN A 145 13.45 1.63 1.28
CA ASN A 145 14.47 0.93 0.52
C ASN A 145 14.18 0.93 -0.99
N ALA A 146 12.92 0.66 -1.39
CA ALA A 146 12.52 0.63 -2.79
C ALA A 146 12.69 2.00 -3.48
N LEU A 147 12.45 3.10 -2.75
CA LEU A 147 12.66 4.46 -3.25
C LEU A 147 14.10 4.75 -3.67
N ASN A 148 15.09 4.11 -3.03
CA ASN A 148 16.49 4.28 -3.44
C ASN A 148 16.69 3.88 -4.91
N GLY A 149 15.98 2.86 -5.40
CA GLY A 149 16.00 2.47 -6.81
C GLY A 149 15.24 3.43 -7.74
N VAL A 150 14.21 4.11 -7.23
CA VAL A 150 13.40 5.05 -8.02
C VAL A 150 14.21 6.27 -8.44
N PHE A 151 15.06 6.79 -7.55
CA PHE A 151 15.92 7.94 -7.87
C PHE A 151 16.87 7.69 -9.04
N TYR A 152 17.23 6.45 -9.33
CA TYR A 152 18.07 6.13 -10.48
C TYR A 152 17.25 5.88 -11.76
N ASN A 153 16.05 5.32 -11.61
CA ASN A 153 15.29 4.80 -12.74
C ASN A 153 14.15 5.71 -13.23
N ASN A 154 13.80 6.75 -12.47
CA ASN A 154 12.66 7.62 -12.77
C ASN A 154 13.02 9.12 -12.69
N PRO A 155 13.69 9.66 -13.72
CA PRO A 155 14.06 11.08 -13.76
C PRO A 155 12.83 12.01 -13.83
N LYS A 156 11.69 11.52 -14.33
CA LYS A 156 10.44 12.29 -14.38
C LYS A 156 9.92 12.60 -12.99
N PHE A 157 9.90 11.60 -12.11
CA PHE A 157 9.52 11.81 -10.71
C PHE A 157 10.46 12.80 -10.00
N ILE A 158 11.76 12.74 -10.26
CA ILE A 158 12.71 13.69 -9.62
C ILE A 158 12.40 15.13 -10.02
N SER A 159 11.99 15.36 -11.28
CA SER A 159 11.66 16.71 -11.75
C SER A 159 10.43 17.31 -11.06
N THR A 160 9.50 16.49 -10.55
CA THR A 160 8.30 16.97 -9.83
C THR A 160 8.59 17.30 -8.37
N ILE A 161 9.70 16.81 -7.80
CA ILE A 161 10.06 17.05 -6.38
C ILE A 161 10.16 18.54 -6.08
N ARG A 162 10.65 19.35 -7.01
CA ARG A 162 10.83 20.79 -6.81
C ARG A 162 9.51 21.51 -6.51
N GLU A 163 8.44 21.14 -7.21
CA GLU A 163 7.14 21.82 -7.12
C GLU A 163 6.41 21.46 -5.82
N ASP A 164 6.56 20.20 -5.37
CA ASP A 164 5.87 19.66 -4.20
C ASP A 164 6.80 19.42 -2.99
N CYS A 165 7.95 20.09 -2.94
CA CYS A 165 9.02 19.81 -1.98
C CYS A 165 8.58 19.91 -0.51
N ALA A 166 7.67 20.83 -0.18
CA ALA A 166 7.14 20.99 1.18
C ALA A 166 6.29 19.78 1.61
N THR A 167 5.40 19.31 0.75
CA THR A 167 4.54 18.13 1.00
C THR A 167 5.38 16.86 1.06
N LEU A 168 6.34 16.72 0.14
CA LEU A 168 7.25 15.58 0.10
C LEU A 168 8.21 15.52 1.28
N LEU A 169 8.54 16.65 1.91
CA LEU A 169 9.42 16.68 3.07
C LEU A 169 8.84 15.88 4.25
N GLU A 170 7.54 15.96 4.49
CA GLU A 170 6.87 15.18 5.52
C GLU A 170 6.91 13.68 5.19
N ALA A 171 6.59 13.31 3.94
CA ALA A 171 6.68 11.92 3.49
C ALA A 171 8.12 11.37 3.60
N ALA A 172 9.11 12.17 3.20
CA ALA A 172 10.53 11.83 3.28
C ALA A 172 10.98 11.59 4.73
N TYR A 173 10.50 12.42 5.65
CA TYR A 173 10.76 12.27 7.08
C TYR A 173 10.12 11.00 7.64
N LYS A 174 8.85 10.73 7.34
CA LYS A 174 8.13 9.50 7.73
C LYS A 174 8.84 8.24 7.23
N LEU A 175 9.23 8.23 5.96
CA LEU A 175 9.96 7.11 5.34
C LEU A 175 11.40 6.98 5.88
N LYS A 176 11.96 8.01 6.50
CA LYS A 176 13.38 8.10 6.87
C LYS A 176 14.30 7.92 5.66
N ASN A 177 13.87 8.37 4.48
CA ASN A 177 14.67 8.27 3.26
C ASN A 177 15.59 9.49 3.11
N LYS A 178 16.89 9.28 3.31
CA LYS A 178 17.91 10.35 3.30
C LYS A 178 18.06 11.03 1.93
N ALA A 179 17.89 10.29 0.83
CA ALA A 179 18.02 10.85 -0.52
C ALA A 179 16.85 11.79 -0.80
N LEU A 180 15.61 11.32 -0.62
CA LEU A 180 14.41 12.13 -0.80
C LEU A 180 14.43 13.39 0.08
N PHE A 181 14.79 13.22 1.35
CA PHE A 181 14.81 14.32 2.30
C PHE A 181 15.79 15.41 1.87
N LYS A 182 16.99 15.03 1.40
CA LYS A 182 17.98 15.99 0.91
C LYS A 182 17.49 16.75 -0.31
N GLU A 183 16.93 16.06 -1.30
CA GLU A 183 16.40 16.71 -2.51
C GLU A 183 15.27 17.69 -2.16
N CYS A 184 14.32 17.28 -1.32
CA CYS A 184 13.24 18.16 -0.86
C CYS A 184 13.80 19.37 -0.07
N PHE A 185 14.71 19.12 0.87
CA PHE A 185 15.28 20.17 1.72
C PHE A 185 16.05 21.22 0.93
N VAL A 186 16.81 20.82 -0.09
CA VAL A 186 17.53 21.76 -0.97
C VAL A 186 16.56 22.70 -1.69
N HIS A 187 15.40 22.18 -2.13
CA HIS A 187 14.38 22.98 -2.81
C HIS A 187 13.58 23.88 -1.85
N VAL A 188 13.25 23.40 -0.65
CA VAL A 188 12.59 24.22 0.39
C VAL A 188 13.47 25.38 0.84
N MET A 189 14.79 25.18 0.88
CA MET A 189 15.75 26.20 1.32
C MET A 189 16.13 27.22 0.21
N GLY A 190 15.47 27.23 -0.95
CA GLY A 190 15.84 28.10 -2.07
C GLY A 190 14.67 28.75 -2.82
N PRO A 191 14.88 29.92 -3.47
CA PRO A 191 16.18 30.56 -3.74
C PRO A 191 16.53 31.66 -2.72
N TRP A 192 17.79 31.68 -2.28
CA TRP A 192 18.36 32.71 -1.38
C TRP A 192 18.30 34.16 -1.91
N SER A 193 17.90 34.35 -3.17
CA SER A 193 17.68 35.66 -3.80
C SER A 193 16.21 36.13 -3.78
N ASN A 194 15.26 35.25 -3.45
CA ASN A 194 13.84 35.60 -3.27
C ASN A 194 13.12 34.50 -2.46
N PRO A 195 13.33 34.45 -1.13
CA PRO A 195 12.65 33.48 -0.27
C PRO A 195 11.14 33.74 -0.28
N SER A 196 10.34 32.72 -0.56
CA SER A 196 8.88 32.74 -0.49
C SER A 196 8.37 32.83 0.94
#